data_AF-A0A452XV00-F1
#
_entry.id   AF-A0A452XV00-F1
#
_cell.length_a   1.000
_cell.length_b   1.000
_cell.length_c   1.000
_cell.angle_alpha   90.00
_cell.angle_beta   90.00
_cell.angle_gamma   90.00
#
_symmetry.space_group_name_H-M   'P 1'
#
loop_
_entity.id
_entity.type
_entity.pdbx_description
1 polymer ?
#
loop_
_entity_poly.entity_id
_entity_poly.type
_entity_poly.pdbx_seq_one_letter_code
_entity_poly.pdbx_strand_id
1 'polypeptide(L)' 'KNPIDGRILLNTGRSLGYYDPKTTALETIYTVGEPQNYRGFSATVVQDSLVCPCMKWS' A
#
# COMPACT_ATOMS: atom_id res chain seq x y z
N LYS A 1 21.22 -8.16 -4.27
CA LYS A 1 19.82 -8.26 -3.82
C LYS A 1 19.08 -7.12 -4.49
N ASN A 2 18.14 -7.41 -5.41
CA ASN A 2 17.47 -6.36 -6.17
C ASN A 2 16.66 -5.50 -5.18
N PRO A 3 16.89 -4.18 -5.07
CA PRO A 3 16.32 -3.37 -3.98
C PRO A 3 14.79 -3.27 -4.04
N ILE A 4 14.19 -3.63 -5.18
CA ILE A 4 12.75 -3.56 -5.41
C ILE A 4 12.36 -4.86 -6.11
N ASP A 5 11.88 -5.83 -5.36
CA ASP A 5 11.35 -7.10 -5.89
C ASP A 5 9.96 -6.95 -6.53
N GLY A 6 9.50 -5.70 -6.69
CA GLY A 6 8.21 -5.35 -7.27
C GLY A 6 7.06 -5.43 -6.28
N ARG A 7 7.34 -5.69 -4.99
CA ARG A 7 6.32 -5.67 -3.94
C ARG A 7 5.91 -4.24 -3.59
N ILE A 8 4.63 -4.08 -3.31
CA ILE A 8 3.99 -2.80 -3.02
C ILE A 8 3.76 -2.71 -1.53
N LEU A 9 4.16 -1.61 -0.89
CA LEU A 9 3.75 -1.35 0.48
C LEU A 9 2.25 -1.01 0.48
N LEU A 10 1.44 -1.90 1.05
CA LEU A 10 -0.02 -1.81 1.05
C LEU A 10 -0.55 -1.63 2.46
N ASN A 11 -1.32 -0.56 2.67
CA ASN A 11 -2.11 -0.34 3.88
C ASN A 11 -3.57 -0.72 3.60
N THR A 12 -4.10 -1.71 4.31
CA THR A 12 -5.49 -2.17 4.18
C THR A 12 -6.44 -1.53 5.20
N GLY A 13 -5.96 -0.56 5.96
CA GLY A 13 -6.65 0.07 7.08
C GLY A 13 -6.47 -0.69 8.40
N ARG A 14 -6.42 -2.04 8.38
CA ARG A 14 -6.13 -2.86 9.57
C ARG A 14 -4.74 -3.46 9.58
N SER A 15 -4.16 -3.68 8.41
CA SER A 15 -2.85 -4.29 8.28
C SER A 15 -2.00 -3.47 7.31
N LEU A 16 -0.72 -3.36 7.64
CA LEU A 16 0.31 -2.80 6.78
C LEU A 16 1.24 -3.95 6.40
N GLY A 17 1.54 -4.09 5.11
CA GLY A 17 2.34 -5.20 4.61
C GLY A 17 2.88 -5.00 3.20
N TYR A 18 3.77 -5.89 2.80
CA TYR A 18 4.27 -5.97 1.43
C TYR A 18 3.36 -6.88 0.61
N TYR A 19 2.62 -6.29 -0.33
CA TYR A 19 1.76 -6.99 -1.26
C TYR A 19 2.55 -7.43 -2.51
N ASP A 20 2.46 -8.71 -2.85
CA ASP A 20 2.97 -9.25 -4.10
C ASP A 20 1.82 -9.45 -5.10
N PRO A 21 1.75 -8.65 -6.19
CA PRO A 21 0.68 -8.76 -7.17
C PRO A 21 0.71 -10.06 -7.98
N LYS A 22 1.87 -10.76 -8.04
CA LYS A 22 1.99 -12.03 -8.78
C LYS A 22 1.34 -13.18 -8.04
N THR A 23 1.51 -13.19 -6.72
CA THR A 23 0.98 -14.25 -5.83
C THR A 23 -0.31 -13.83 -5.14
N THR A 24 -0.70 -12.56 -5.25
CA THR A 24 -1.82 -11.94 -4.52
C THR A 24 -1.70 -12.05 -3.00
N ALA A 25 -0.49 -12.26 -2.49
CA ALA A 25 -0.20 -12.43 -1.07
C ALA A 25 0.19 -11.09 -0.41
N LEU A 26 -0.21 -10.92 0.84
CA LEU A 26 0.19 -9.78 1.69
C LEU A 26 1.05 -10.28 2.85
N GLU A 27 2.35 -10.01 2.80
CA GLU A 27 3.23 -10.22 3.96
C GLU A 27 3.00 -9.09 4.97
N THR A 28 2.23 -9.39 6.01
CA THR A 28 1.84 -8.39 7.01
C THR A 28 2.97 -8.11 7.98
N ILE A 29 3.39 -6.86 8.09
CA ILE A 29 4.44 -6.40 9.01
C ILE A 29 3.88 -5.68 10.24
N TYR A 30 2.63 -5.24 10.16
CA TYR A 30 1.91 -4.63 11.28
C TYR A 30 0.41 -4.84 11.15
N THR A 31 -0.26 -5.13 12.27
CA THR A 31 -1.72 -5.27 12.34
C THR A 31 -2.25 -4.48 13.53
N VAL A 32 -3.27 -3.67 13.29
CA VAL A 32 -4.10 -3.09 14.35
C VAL A 32 -4.99 -4.22 14.86
N GLY A 33 -4.84 -4.57 16.15
CA GLY A 33 -5.70 -5.58 16.80
C GLY A 33 -7.19 -5.23 16.68
N GLU A 34 -8.08 -6.20 16.95
CA GLU A 34 -9.51 -5.99 16.77
C GLU A 34 -10.03 -4.79 17.58
N PRO A 35 -10.53 -3.72 16.93
CA PRO A 35 -11.23 -2.70 17.66
C PRO A 35 -12.59 -3.29 17.97
N GLN A 36 -12.97 -3.34 19.25
CA GLN A 36 -14.17 -3.99 19.77
C GLN A 36 -15.50 -3.49 19.14
N ASN A 37 -15.48 -2.52 18.22
CA ASN A 37 -16.66 -1.90 17.59
C ASN A 37 -16.47 -1.45 16.12
N TYR A 38 -15.48 -1.94 15.35
CA TYR A 38 -15.21 -1.39 14.00
C TYR A 38 -16.05 -2.02 12.87
N ARG A 39 -16.98 -1.24 12.30
CA ARG A 39 -17.90 -1.67 11.24
C ARG A 39 -17.41 -1.20 9.86
N GLY A 40 -16.73 -2.08 9.13
CA GLY A 40 -16.47 -1.96 7.68
C GLY A 40 -15.06 -1.46 7.28
N PHE A 41 -14.59 -1.93 6.12
CA PHE A 41 -13.29 -1.61 5.52
C PHE A 41 -13.48 -0.72 4.29
N SER A 42 -12.60 0.27 4.10
CA SER A 42 -12.42 0.93 2.81
C SER A 42 -10.94 0.79 2.45
N ALA A 43 -10.64 -0.04 1.45
CA ALA A 43 -9.30 -0.13 0.90
C ALA A 43 -9.05 1.13 0.07
N THR A 44 -8.38 2.13 0.64
CA THR A 44 -7.99 3.32 -0.11
C THR A 44 -6.70 3.01 -0.86
N VAL A 45 -6.82 2.59 -2.12
CA VAL A 45 -5.67 2.57 -3.04
C VAL A 45 -5.35 4.02 -3.39
N VAL A 46 -4.35 4.58 -2.71
CA VAL A 46 -3.77 5.87 -3.11
C VAL A 46 -2.74 5.58 -4.21
N GLN A 47 -3.12 5.83 -5.46
CA GLN A 47 -2.14 6.01 -6.53
C GLN A 47 -1.73 7.48 -6.53
N ASP A 48 -0.64 7.80 -5.84
CA ASP A 48 0.07 9.05 -6.10
C ASP A 48 0.67 8.93 -7.51
N SER A 49 -0.01 9.55 -8.47
CA SER A 49 0.47 9.69 -9.84
C SER A 49 1.79 10.47 -9.80
N LEU A 50 2.91 9.80 -10.07
CA LEU A 50 4.23 10.44 -10.23
C LEU A 50 4.32 11.26 -11.53
N VAL A 51 3.27 12.02 -11.87
CA VAL A 51 3.36 13.03 -12.93
C VAL A 51 4.16 14.18 -12.32
N CYS A 52 5.48 14.11 -12.52
CA CYS A 52 6.36 15.26 -12.36
C CYS A 52 5.78 16.42 -13.16
N PRO A 53 5.42 17.57 -12.55
CA PRO A 53 5.20 18.76 -13.33
C PRO A 53 6.58 19.24 -13.77
N CYS A 54 7.04 18.77 -14.94
CA CYS A 54 8.11 19.43 -15.67
C CYS A 54 7.59 20.79 -16.18
N MET A 55 7.43 21.74 -15.25
CA MET A 55 7.27 23.15 -15.55
C MET A 55 8.62 23.67 -16.06
N LYS A 56 8.82 23.54 -17.38
CA LYS A 56 9.81 24.33 -18.11
C LYS A 56 9.37 25.78 -18.04
N TRP A 57 10.15 26.62 -17.36
CA TRP A 57 10.09 28.07 -17.57
C TRP A 57 10.85 28.36 -18.87
N SER A 58 10.13 28.82 -19.88
CA SER A 58 10.65 29.60 -21.00
C SER A 58 10.65 31.07 -20.63
#